data_AF-A0A6J6YCT0-F1
#
_entry.id   AF-A0A6J6YCT0-F1
#
_cell.length_a   1.000
_cell.length_b   1.000
_cell.length_c   1.000
_cell.angle_alpha   90.00
_cell.angle_beta   90.00
_cell.angle_gamma   90.00
#
_symmetry.space_group_name_H-M   'P 1'
#
loop_
_entity.id
_entity.type
_entity.pdbx_description
1 polymer ?
#
loop_
_entity_poly.entity_id
_entity_poly.type
_entity_poly.pdbx_seq_one_letter_code
_entity_poly.pdbx_strand_id
1 'polypeptide(L)' 'MELAAELSTRTVIVADGEVVADGPTRRIITSSPMFAPQIAKAMSPLPLLTVADVAIAMSALSDLP' A
#
# COMPACT_ATOMS: atom_id res chain seq x y z
N MET A 1 7.01 4.99 -1.57
CA MET A 1 6.41 3.78 -0.93
C MET A 1 5.78 2.82 -1.95
N GLU A 2 5.71 3.24 -3.21
CA GLU A 2 5.20 2.52 -4.38
C GLU A 2 6.02 1.24 -4.62
N LEU A 3 7.35 1.35 -4.72
CA LEU A 3 8.22 0.18 -4.88
C LEU A 3 8.07 -0.82 -3.73
N ALA A 4 7.91 -0.33 -2.50
CA ALA A 4 7.67 -1.18 -1.35
C ALA A 4 6.31 -1.90 -1.49
N ALA A 5 5.25 -1.18 -1.88
CA ALA A 5 3.93 -1.77 -2.12
C ALA A 5 3.95 -2.86 -3.21
N GLU A 6 4.80 -2.71 -4.23
CA GLU A 6 4.91 -3.67 -5.33
C GLU A 6 5.78 -4.89 -5.00
N LEU A 7 6.91 -4.68 -4.32
CA LEU A 7 7.97 -5.71 -4.25
C LEU A 7 8.24 -6.26 -2.86
N SER A 8 7.88 -5.52 -1.80
CA SER A 8 8.28 -5.89 -0.46
C SER A 8 7.17 -6.64 0.28
N THR A 9 7.57 -7.63 1.08
CA THR A 9 6.67 -8.38 1.97
C THR A 9 6.74 -7.89 3.41
N ARG A 10 7.89 -7.32 3.80
CA ARG A 10 8.15 -6.71 5.11
C ARG A 10 8.76 -5.32 4.93
N THR A 11 8.34 -4.37 5.75
CA THR A 11 8.88 -3.00 5.79
C THR A 11 9.30 -2.66 7.21
N VAL A 12 10.46 -2.02 7.33
CA VAL A 12 10.94 -1.41 8.57
C VAL A 12 11.12 0.08 8.32
N ILE A 13 10.57 0.92 9.20
CA ILE A 13 10.81 2.36 9.19
C ILE A 13 11.86 2.65 10.28
N VAL A 14 12.90 3.38 9.89
CA VAL A 14 13.98 3.81 10.79
C VAL A 14 13.98 5.33 10.83
N ALA A 15 14.05 5.90 12.03
CA ALA A 15 14.24 7.33 12.24
C ALA A 15 15.12 7.54 13.47
N ASP A 16 16.00 8.54 13.43
CA ASP A 16 16.93 8.88 14.53
C ASP A 16 17.76 7.69 15.06
N GLY A 17 18.11 6.76 14.17
CA GLY A 17 18.89 5.57 14.52
C GLY A 17 18.07 4.42 15.14
N GLU A 18 16.76 4.60 15.31
CA GLU A 18 15.87 3.64 15.97
C GLU A 18 14.84 3.05 15.00
N VAL A 19 14.41 1.81 15.25
CA VAL A 19 13.30 1.19 14.52
C VAL A 19 11.99 1.75 15.06
N VAL A 20 11.29 2.55 14.26
CA VAL A 20 10.02 3.16 14.65
C VAL A 20 8.80 2.30 14.29
N ALA A 21 8.93 1.45 13.26
CA ALA A 21 7.89 0.50 12.88
C ALA A 21 8.49 -0.69 12.13
N ASP A 22 7.95 -1.88 12.35
CA ASP A 22 8.37 -3.13 11.69
C ASP A 22 7.18 -4.06 11.54
N GLY A 23 7.01 -4.62 10.33
CA GLY A 23 6.01 -5.64 10.08
C GLY A 23 5.69 -5.84 8.60
N PRO A 24 4.55 -6.50 8.31
CA PRO A 24 4.10 -6.72 6.94
C PRO A 24 3.98 -5.39 6.19
N THR A 25 4.57 -5.32 5.00
CA THR A 25 4.66 -4.10 4.19
C THR A 25 3.34 -3.36 4.13
N ARG A 26 2.27 -4.06 3.74
CA ARG A 26 0.93 -3.49 3.62
C ARG A 26 0.48 -2.74 4.87
N ARG A 27 0.71 -3.32 6.06
CA ARG A 27 0.32 -2.70 7.34
C ARG A 27 1.18 -1.46 7.63
N ILE A 28 2.49 -1.56 7.40
CA ILE A 28 3.43 -0.49 7.75
C ILE A 28 3.25 0.71 6.83
N ILE A 29 3.19 0.50 5.53
CA ILE A 29 3.11 1.61 4.57
C ILE A 29 1.74 2.30 4.59
N THR A 30 0.66 1.64 5.03
CA THR A 30 -0.66 2.29 5.19
C THR A 30 -0.93 2.78 6.62
N SER A 31 0.02 2.68 7.54
CA SER A 31 -0.17 3.11 8.94
C SER A 31 -0.35 4.62 9.11
N SER A 32 0.08 5.40 8.12
CA SER A 32 -0.05 6.86 8.10
C SER A 32 -0.23 7.36 6.67
N PRO A 33 -1.06 8.41 6.43
CA PRO A 33 -1.12 9.09 5.14
C PRO A 33 0.24 9.62 4.68
N MET A 34 1.18 9.91 5.59
CA MET A 34 2.53 10.35 5.21
C MET A 34 3.29 9.26 4.44
N PHE A 35 3.05 7.99 4.78
CA PHE A 35 3.74 6.82 4.23
C PHE A 35 2.91 6.06 3.19
N ALA A 36 1.61 6.31 3.10
CA ALA A 36 0.75 5.59 2.17
C ALA A 36 1.20 5.78 0.71
N PRO A 37 1.24 4.71 -0.11
CA PRO A 37 1.41 4.81 -1.55
C PRO A 37 0.36 5.74 -2.16
N GLN A 38 0.70 6.38 -3.28
CA GLN A 38 -0.22 7.30 -3.96
C GLN A 38 -1.58 6.67 -4.28
N ILE A 39 -1.58 5.42 -4.77
CA ILE A 39 -2.82 4.71 -5.06
C ILE A 39 -3.68 4.52 -3.81
N ALA A 40 -3.08 4.12 -2.68
CA ALA A 40 -3.80 3.95 -1.42
C ALA A 40 -4.44 5.26 -0.92
N LYS A 41 -3.77 6.39 -1.13
CA LYS A 41 -4.31 7.71 -0.79
C LYS A 41 -5.50 8.06 -1.67
N ALA A 42 -5.35 7.91 -2.99
CA ALA A 42 -6.38 8.27 -3.96
C ALA A 42 -7.62 7.37 -3.87
N MET A 43 -7.42 6.09 -3.55
CA MET A 43 -8.47 5.07 -3.54
C MET A 43 -9.15 4.90 -2.18
N SER A 44 -8.70 5.61 -1.14
CA SER A 44 -9.29 5.52 0.20
C SER A 44 -10.82 5.68 0.17
N PRO A 45 -11.60 4.82 0.85
CA PRO A 45 -11.19 3.79 1.81
C PRO A 45 -10.92 2.41 1.18
N LEU A 46 -10.88 2.28 -0.15
CA LEU A 46 -10.65 1.02 -0.82
C LEU A 46 -9.24 0.48 -0.54
N PRO A 47 -9.09 -0.84 -0.33
CA PRO A 47 -7.83 -1.44 0.08
C PRO A 47 -6.90 -1.69 -1.13
N LEU A 48 -6.67 -0.69 -1.98
CA LEU A 48 -5.85 -0.79 -3.19
C LEU A 48 -4.52 -0.06 -2.97
N LEU A 49 -3.39 -0.71 -3.25
CA LEU A 49 -2.05 -0.17 -2.97
C LEU A 49 -1.27 0.16 -4.24
N THR A 50 -1.58 -0.52 -5.35
CA THR A 50 -0.84 -0.46 -6.61
C THR A 50 -1.78 -0.24 -7.80
N VAL A 51 -1.22 0.17 -8.93
CA VAL A 51 -1.98 0.28 -10.19
C VAL A 51 -2.52 -1.09 -10.62
N ALA A 52 -1.77 -2.16 -10.38
CA ALA A 52 -2.21 -3.52 -10.67
C ALA A 52 -3.47 -3.90 -9.86
N ASP A 53 -3.53 -3.53 -8.58
CA ASP A 53 -4.73 -3.73 -7.76
C ASP A 53 -5.96 -3.03 -8.37
N VAL A 54 -5.79 -1.80 -8.87
CA VAL A 54 -6.86 -1.03 -9.52
C VAL A 54 -7.31 -1.71 -10.82
N ALA A 55 -6.38 -2.14 -11.66
CA ALA A 55 -6.70 -2.82 -12.91
C ALA A 55 -7.48 -4.13 -12.67
N ILE A 56 -7.05 -4.93 -11.69
CA ILE A 56 -7.75 -6.16 -11.28
C ILE A 56 -9.15 -5.83 -10.78
N ALA A 57 -9.30 -4.82 -9.92
CA ALA A 57 -10.59 -4.41 -9.39
C ALA A 57 -11.54 -3.92 -10.51
N MET A 58 -11.04 -3.15 -11.48
CA MET A 58 -11.82 -2.69 -12.64
C MET A 58 -12.26 -3.84 -13.56
N SER A 59 -11.38 -4.82 -13.80
CA SER A 59 -11.73 -6.01 -14.57
C SER A 59 -12.86 -6.79 -13.87
N ALA A 60 -12.69 -7.06 -12.57
CA ALA A 60 -13.71 -7.77 -11.78
C ALA A 60 -15.04 -7.02 -11.76
N LEU A 61 -15.03 -5.68 -11.77
CA LEU A 61 -16.25 -4.87 -11.84
C LEU A 61 -16.95 -4.97 -13.20
N SER A 62 -16.18 -5.13 -14.27
CA SER A 62 -16.69 -5.25 -15.64
C SER A 62 -17.34 -6.61 -15.89
N ASP A 63 -16.97 -7.62 -15.10
CA ASP A 63 -17.52 -8.98 -15.14
C ASP A 63 -18.76 -9.15 -14.24
N LEU A 64 -19.17 -8.11 -13.50
CA LEU A 64 -20.42 -8.13 -12.74
C LEU A 64 -21.63 -8.03 -13.70
N PRO A 65 -22.68 -8.84 -13.50
CA PRO A 65 -23.87 -8.86 -14.35
C PRO A 65 -24.71 -7.58 -14.27
#